data_AF-A0A1F6CIA8-F1
#
_entry.id   AF-A0A1F6CIA8-F1
#
_cell.length_a   1.000
_cell.length_b   1.000
_cell.length_c   1.000
_cell.angle_alpha   90.00
_cell.angle_beta   90.00
_cell.angle_gamma   90.00
#
_symmetry.space_group_name_H-M   'P 1'
#
loop_
_entity.id
_entity.type
_entity.pdbx_description
1 polymer ?
#
loop_
_entity_poly.entity_id
_entity_poly.type
_entity_poly.pdbx_seq_one_letter_code
_entity_poly.pdbx_strand_id
1 'polypeptide(L)'
;MKGQTPAIKDILEEVDIACAICHNPHSNANSKQVRFEGETTLSATQPGSNTIAETTVRMGVSATCARCHHLRTGSDRPGTRLHESHQTEMIFGMGGYHYPNETYPSGGHRHIQNVCATCHMAIPARTDLRYLKLGSHTWKMYEDNGTPDYPTDDLYNTVGCEQCHGPMPNFNVNGAQTEIHGLLRVLYDLLPKRKDAPVGGWKFPAGVAWAYSATATTSATRQMTPEEVNAAYNYLFVEQDLSEGAHNAPYARKLLADAIKSLRPRPTAALAGDFNGDNRVDFEDLFLFVAAFGTTTASPGWDARYDLSGSGTVGYVDWYIFLDNFGKTAGSARPVFVEDGRNTKVGFDIGQTALQAVDNRHFAVQVQVSNAADLRGYGVTLAYNPEELEFIRVLRSEGSLVKAEGTLAPVTVVSNEPGRLVIADAVTGNRTASGSGPLAEVVFQRKGVVLSPMIKVEAAQVSDGNFGMNRTNGALAAEETAPTAVYALSQNFPNPFNPATQIGFSLAEEGRIRLVVYNLLGQVVRDLVDDYRTSGSHTVTWDGKDAAGRIVASGIYLYRIEANRFSAVRRMVVVK
;
A
#
# COMPACT_ATOMS: atom_id res chain seq x y z
N MET A 1 49.10 -7.28 47.40
CA MET A 1 49.23 -7.73 46.00
C MET A 1 48.87 -9.20 45.89
N LYS A 2 47.65 -9.51 45.44
CA LYS A 2 47.31 -10.78 44.78
C LYS A 2 46.33 -10.41 43.68
N GLY A 3 46.80 -10.44 42.44
CA GLY A 3 45.99 -10.20 41.27
C GLY A 3 44.99 -11.34 41.10
N GLN A 4 43.72 -11.00 41.00
CA GLN A 4 42.74 -11.88 40.39
C GLN A 4 42.87 -11.70 38.88
N THR A 5 43.30 -12.76 38.20
CA THR A 5 43.14 -12.90 36.76
C THR A 5 41.63 -12.88 36.46
N PRO A 6 41.14 -12.02 35.54
CA PRO A 6 39.74 -12.03 35.14
C PRO A 6 39.36 -13.40 34.58
N ALA A 7 38.12 -13.82 34.82
CA ALA A 7 37.62 -15.06 34.24
C ALA A 7 37.61 -14.93 32.71
N ILE A 8 37.89 -16.00 31.96
CA ILE A 8 37.82 -16.03 30.47
C ILE A 8 36.47 -15.51 29.95
N LYS A 9 35.41 -15.58 30.76
CA LYS A 9 34.08 -15.07 30.44
C LYS A 9 34.02 -13.53 30.33
N ASP A 10 34.91 -12.82 31.02
CA ASP A 10 35.01 -11.35 31.01
C ASP A 10 35.91 -10.84 29.84
N ILE A 11 36.51 -11.76 29.06
CA ILE A 11 37.30 -11.45 27.86
C ILE A 11 36.46 -11.64 26.58
N LEU A 12 35.24 -12.16 26.68
CA LEU A 12 34.34 -12.45 25.55
C LEU A 12 33.13 -11.49 25.48
N GLU A 13 33.27 -10.26 25.97
CA GLU A 13 32.38 -9.17 25.58
C GLU A 13 32.75 -8.69 24.16
N GLU A 14 31.75 -8.74 23.27
CA GLU A 14 31.67 -8.15 21.92
C GLU A 14 32.72 -8.61 20.90
N VAL A 15 32.50 -9.80 20.32
CA VAL A 15 32.93 -10.02 18.93
C VAL A 15 31.85 -9.41 18.02
N ASP A 16 32.03 -8.14 17.67
CA ASP A 16 31.27 -7.50 16.59
C ASP A 16 31.38 -8.33 15.29
N ILE A 17 30.37 -8.22 14.42
CA ILE A 17 30.42 -8.87 13.09
C ILE A 17 31.56 -8.26 12.28
N ALA A 18 32.72 -8.92 12.29
CA ALA A 18 33.96 -8.43 11.69
C ALA A 18 34.05 -8.67 10.18
N CYS A 19 34.95 -7.95 9.50
CA CYS A 19 35.14 -8.02 8.04
C CYS A 19 35.31 -9.45 7.53
N ALA A 20 36.05 -10.28 8.28
CA ALA A 20 36.35 -11.66 7.90
C ALA A 20 35.14 -12.59 7.94
N ILE A 21 33.98 -12.18 8.46
CA ILE A 21 32.74 -12.96 8.42
C ILE A 21 32.10 -12.89 7.03
N CYS A 22 32.08 -11.70 6.42
CA CYS A 22 31.48 -11.48 5.10
C CYS A 22 32.50 -11.58 3.96
N HIS A 23 33.76 -11.18 4.20
CA HIS A 23 34.82 -11.15 3.19
C HIS A 23 35.83 -12.28 3.35
N ASN A 24 36.39 -12.71 2.23
CA ASN A 24 37.50 -13.67 2.21
C ASN A 24 38.83 -12.93 2.39
N PRO A 25 39.52 -13.05 3.54
CA PRO A 25 40.78 -12.36 3.79
C PRO A 25 41.97 -12.94 3.00
N HIS A 26 41.79 -14.09 2.35
CA HIS A 26 42.83 -14.78 1.58
C HIS A 26 42.56 -14.76 0.07
N SER A 27 41.75 -13.82 -0.42
CA SER A 27 41.57 -13.66 -1.86
C SER A 27 42.82 -13.07 -2.50
N ASN A 28 43.47 -13.84 -3.38
CA ASN A 28 44.64 -13.36 -4.13
C ASN A 28 44.27 -12.50 -5.35
N ALA A 29 42.98 -12.35 -5.67
CA ALA A 29 42.50 -11.69 -6.89
C ALA A 29 41.63 -10.44 -6.64
N ASN A 30 40.91 -10.36 -5.50
CA ASN A 30 40.04 -9.24 -5.19
C ASN A 30 40.00 -8.97 -3.68
N SER A 31 40.54 -7.83 -3.24
CA SER A 31 40.57 -7.43 -1.82
C SER A 31 39.18 -7.20 -1.20
N LYS A 32 38.12 -7.19 -2.01
CA LYS A 32 36.72 -7.04 -1.58
C LYS A 32 35.89 -8.32 -1.79
N GLN A 33 36.51 -9.45 -2.09
CA GLN A 33 35.79 -10.70 -2.34
C GLN A 33 34.90 -11.09 -1.15
N VAL A 34 33.61 -11.30 -1.39
CA VAL A 34 32.68 -11.86 -0.39
C VAL A 34 32.83 -13.38 -0.31
N ARG A 35 32.57 -13.96 0.87
CA ARG A 35 32.68 -15.42 1.09
C ARG A 35 31.60 -16.21 0.37
N PHE A 36 30.41 -15.62 0.26
CA PHE A 36 29.23 -16.27 -0.31
C PHE A 36 28.61 -15.35 -1.35
N GLU A 37 28.48 -15.86 -2.57
CA GLU A 37 27.85 -15.19 -3.69
C GLU A 37 27.07 -16.23 -4.51
N GLY A 38 25.90 -15.84 -5.01
CA GLY A 38 25.10 -16.66 -5.92
C GLY A 38 23.79 -17.13 -5.30
N GLU A 39 23.61 -18.44 -5.21
CA GLU A 39 22.38 -19.08 -4.72
C GLU A 39 22.45 -19.36 -3.21
N THR A 40 21.30 -19.28 -2.55
CA THR A 40 21.12 -19.70 -1.15
C THR A 40 19.84 -20.52 -1.02
N THR A 41 19.83 -21.45 -0.06
CA THR A 41 18.65 -22.26 0.26
C THR A 41 17.93 -21.64 1.45
N LEU A 42 16.63 -21.39 1.29
CA LEU A 42 15.74 -20.86 2.31
C LEU A 42 14.78 -21.94 2.78
N SER A 43 14.33 -21.80 4.02
CA SER A 43 13.27 -22.63 4.60
C SER A 43 11.96 -21.86 4.57
N ALA A 44 10.88 -22.46 4.12
CA ALA A 44 9.57 -21.83 4.11
C ALA A 44 8.47 -22.81 4.53
N THR A 45 7.46 -22.30 5.23
CA THR A 45 6.22 -23.03 5.52
C THR A 45 5.48 -23.38 4.23
N GLN A 46 4.96 -24.60 4.16
CA GLN A 46 4.11 -25.03 3.05
C GLN A 46 2.69 -24.46 3.19
N PRO A 47 2.01 -24.13 2.08
CA PRO A 47 0.65 -23.61 2.13
C PRO A 47 -0.32 -24.52 2.89
N GLY A 48 -1.09 -23.93 3.81
CA GLY A 48 -2.06 -24.63 4.66
C GLY A 48 -1.45 -25.60 5.68
N SER A 49 -0.13 -25.53 5.91
CA SER A 49 0.58 -26.48 6.77
C SER A 49 1.70 -25.80 7.57
N ASN A 50 2.07 -26.41 8.70
CA ASN A 50 3.22 -26.00 9.52
C ASN A 50 4.49 -26.83 9.16
N THR A 51 4.48 -27.50 8.02
CA THR A 51 5.64 -28.21 7.46
C THR A 51 6.57 -27.24 6.75
N ILE A 52 7.87 -27.48 6.83
CA ILE A 52 8.90 -26.65 6.19
C ILE A 52 9.35 -27.34 4.90
N ALA A 53 9.48 -26.57 3.83
CA ALA A 53 10.10 -26.96 2.56
C ALA A 53 11.30 -26.07 2.27
N GLU A 54 12.32 -26.64 1.63
CA GLU A 54 13.49 -25.89 1.18
C GLU A 54 13.30 -25.34 -0.22
N THR A 55 13.69 -24.10 -0.45
CA THR A 55 13.66 -23.44 -1.77
C THR A 55 14.98 -22.74 -2.03
N THR A 56 15.57 -22.98 -3.19
CA THR A 56 16.79 -22.29 -3.62
C THR A 56 16.45 -21.00 -4.35
N VAL A 57 17.08 -19.89 -3.95
CA VAL A 57 16.91 -18.57 -4.58
C VAL A 57 18.25 -17.97 -4.97
N ARG A 58 18.25 -17.13 -6.02
CA ARG A 58 19.42 -16.38 -6.47
C ARG A 58 19.48 -15.02 -5.78
N MET A 59 20.59 -14.75 -5.09
CA MET A 59 20.78 -13.51 -4.33
C MET A 59 22.06 -12.75 -4.70
N GLY A 60 22.96 -13.35 -5.49
CA GLY A 60 24.25 -12.74 -5.79
C GLY A 60 25.03 -12.51 -4.50
N VAL A 61 25.63 -11.32 -4.32
CA VAL A 61 26.41 -11.03 -3.10
C VAL A 61 25.54 -10.97 -1.84
N SER A 62 24.23 -10.74 -2.00
CA SER A 62 23.28 -10.77 -0.86
C SER A 62 23.09 -12.17 -0.27
N ALA A 63 23.59 -13.22 -0.94
CA ALA A 63 23.69 -14.55 -0.34
C ALA A 63 24.54 -14.54 0.94
N THR A 64 25.49 -13.61 1.09
CA THR A 64 26.24 -13.46 2.34
C THR A 64 25.38 -12.93 3.49
N CYS A 65 24.41 -12.05 3.21
CA CYS A 65 23.48 -11.51 4.22
C CYS A 65 22.48 -12.60 4.65
N ALA A 66 21.98 -13.35 3.69
CA ALA A 66 21.03 -14.45 3.91
C ALA A 66 21.60 -15.62 4.72
N ARG A 67 22.91 -15.65 5.02
CA ARG A 67 23.49 -16.63 5.97
C ARG A 67 23.01 -16.44 7.39
N CYS A 68 22.66 -15.21 7.75
CA CYS A 68 22.22 -14.86 9.09
C CYS A 68 20.79 -14.35 9.08
N HIS A 69 20.40 -13.62 8.04
CA HIS A 69 19.05 -13.08 7.85
C HIS A 69 18.16 -14.02 7.06
N HIS A 70 18.11 -15.30 7.47
CA HIS A 70 17.08 -16.23 7.02
C HIS A 70 16.43 -16.98 8.20
N LEU A 71 15.28 -17.64 7.97
CA LEU A 71 14.65 -18.53 8.95
C LEU A 71 15.61 -19.65 9.32
N ARG A 72 15.72 -19.94 10.62
CA ARG A 72 16.56 -21.05 11.08
C ARG A 72 15.90 -22.38 10.74
N THR A 73 16.61 -23.20 9.94
CA THR A 73 16.14 -24.49 9.44
C THR A 73 15.60 -25.37 10.57
N GLY A 74 14.33 -25.78 10.48
CA GLY A 74 13.71 -26.77 11.37
C GLY A 74 13.10 -26.23 12.67
N SER A 75 13.34 -24.97 13.05
CA SER A 75 12.85 -24.41 14.32
C SER A 75 11.83 -23.30 14.18
N ASP A 76 11.71 -22.63 13.04
CA ASP A 76 10.89 -21.41 12.92
C ASP A 76 9.66 -21.69 12.02
N ARG A 77 8.51 -21.93 12.65
CA ARG A 77 7.22 -22.26 12.03
C ARG A 77 6.08 -21.93 13.00
N PRO A 78 4.80 -21.90 12.57
CA PRO A 78 3.71 -21.77 13.52
C PRO A 78 3.74 -22.93 14.51
N GLY A 79 3.59 -22.63 15.80
CA GLY A 79 3.82 -23.62 16.85
C GLY A 79 5.25 -23.68 17.40
N THR A 80 6.21 -22.89 16.91
CA THR A 80 7.57 -22.79 17.48
C THR A 80 8.08 -21.34 17.65
N ARG A 81 9.27 -21.16 18.23
CA ARG A 81 9.90 -19.84 18.35
C ARG A 81 10.24 -19.28 16.97
N LEU A 82 9.83 -18.06 16.66
CA LEU A 82 10.33 -17.28 15.54
C LEU A 82 11.57 -16.50 15.98
N HIS A 83 12.66 -16.60 15.22
CA HIS A 83 13.81 -15.73 15.39
C HIS A 83 13.65 -14.49 14.48
N GLU A 84 14.15 -13.34 14.94
CA GLU A 84 14.12 -12.03 14.24
C GLU A 84 15.09 -11.99 13.02
N SER A 85 15.17 -13.09 12.27
CA SER A 85 16.12 -13.29 11.18
C SER A 85 15.49 -13.65 9.85
N HIS A 86 14.18 -13.48 9.64
CA HIS A 86 13.46 -13.99 8.46
C HIS A 86 13.33 -12.97 7.31
N GLN A 87 14.21 -11.96 7.28
CA GLN A 87 14.11 -10.87 6.31
C GLN A 87 14.27 -11.35 4.86
N THR A 88 15.07 -12.39 4.63
CA THR A 88 15.20 -12.95 3.29
C THR A 88 13.90 -13.61 2.84
N GLU A 89 13.24 -14.40 3.68
CA GLU A 89 11.96 -15.03 3.36
C GLU A 89 10.86 -14.00 3.11
N MET A 90 10.84 -12.90 3.89
CA MET A 90 9.92 -11.78 3.64
C MET A 90 10.10 -11.20 2.23
N ILE A 91 11.33 -10.89 1.81
CA ILE A 91 11.63 -10.36 0.47
C ILE A 91 11.09 -11.28 -0.63
N PHE A 92 11.25 -12.60 -0.48
CA PHE A 92 10.82 -13.57 -1.49
C PHE A 92 9.33 -13.95 -1.41
N GLY A 93 8.61 -13.46 -0.40
CA GLY A 93 7.18 -13.73 -0.24
C GLY A 93 6.91 -15.15 0.27
N MET A 94 7.73 -15.64 1.20
CA MET A 94 7.66 -16.98 1.78
C MET A 94 7.85 -16.95 3.30
N GLY A 95 7.87 -18.11 3.97
CA GLY A 95 8.14 -18.24 5.41
C GLY A 95 6.99 -17.92 6.36
N GLY A 96 6.11 -16.98 5.98
CA GLY A 96 4.83 -16.72 6.65
C GLY A 96 3.84 -17.88 6.54
N TYR A 97 2.92 -18.02 7.49
CA TYR A 97 1.86 -19.01 7.40
C TYR A 97 0.84 -18.61 6.33
N HIS A 98 0.68 -19.47 5.33
CA HIS A 98 -0.28 -19.30 4.25
C HIS A 98 -1.56 -20.06 4.56
N TYR A 99 -2.68 -19.35 4.62
CA TYR A 99 -3.99 -19.93 4.86
C TYR A 99 -4.45 -20.77 3.64
N PRO A 100 -5.15 -21.89 3.86
CA PRO A 100 -5.62 -22.75 2.77
C PRO A 100 -6.49 -22.00 1.76
N ASN A 101 -6.32 -22.31 0.47
CA ASN A 101 -7.05 -21.71 -0.66
C ASN A 101 -6.81 -20.20 -0.88
N GLU A 102 -5.87 -19.60 -0.18
CA GLU A 102 -5.47 -18.21 -0.38
C GLU A 102 -4.22 -18.15 -1.27
N THR A 103 -4.05 -17.04 -1.99
CA THR A 103 -2.86 -16.76 -2.79
C THR A 103 -2.10 -15.57 -2.22
N TYR A 104 -0.78 -15.69 -2.17
CA TYR A 104 0.09 -14.70 -1.55
C TYR A 104 0.89 -13.95 -2.61
N PRO A 105 0.54 -12.69 -2.91
CA PRO A 105 1.31 -11.89 -3.85
C PRO A 105 2.65 -11.52 -3.23
N SER A 106 3.68 -11.37 -4.07
CA SER A 106 5.00 -10.91 -3.66
C SER A 106 5.41 -9.72 -4.51
N GLY A 107 6.04 -8.74 -3.87
CA GLY A 107 6.54 -7.52 -4.49
C GLY A 107 7.71 -7.75 -5.44
N GLY A 108 8.05 -6.70 -6.18
CA GLY A 108 9.12 -6.71 -7.19
C GLY A 108 10.54 -6.77 -6.62
N HIS A 109 10.74 -6.47 -5.33
CA HIS A 109 12.07 -6.43 -4.70
C HIS A 109 12.82 -7.75 -4.78
N ARG A 110 12.12 -8.89 -4.81
CA ARG A 110 12.72 -10.23 -5.03
C ARG A 110 13.48 -10.39 -6.35
N HIS A 111 13.23 -9.51 -7.32
CA HIS A 111 13.87 -9.54 -8.64
C HIS A 111 15.08 -8.60 -8.74
N ILE A 112 15.37 -7.82 -7.69
CA ILE A 112 16.53 -6.93 -7.65
C ILE A 112 17.78 -7.76 -7.44
N GLN A 113 18.73 -7.66 -8.37
CA GLN A 113 20.04 -8.29 -8.19
C GLN A 113 20.76 -7.67 -6.99
N ASN A 114 21.35 -8.52 -6.14
CA ASN A 114 22.01 -8.09 -4.92
C ASN A 114 21.11 -7.24 -3.99
N VAL A 115 19.80 -7.53 -3.94
CA VAL A 115 18.74 -6.74 -3.28
C VAL A 115 19.16 -6.11 -1.95
N CYS A 116 19.66 -6.90 -0.98
CA CYS A 116 20.10 -6.38 0.31
C CYS A 116 21.23 -5.34 0.18
N ALA A 117 22.30 -5.65 -0.55
CA ALA A 117 23.42 -4.73 -0.74
C ALA A 117 23.04 -3.49 -1.56
N THR A 118 22.17 -3.65 -2.56
CA THR A 118 21.68 -2.55 -3.41
C THR A 118 20.99 -1.47 -2.58
N CYS A 119 20.25 -1.84 -1.54
CA CYS A 119 19.56 -0.88 -0.67
C CYS A 119 20.39 -0.53 0.58
N HIS A 120 20.75 -1.53 1.39
CA HIS A 120 21.40 -1.31 2.69
C HIS A 120 22.85 -0.84 2.59
N MET A 121 23.53 -1.10 1.46
CA MET A 121 24.90 -0.63 1.25
C MET A 121 24.98 0.55 0.27
N ALA A 122 23.84 1.10 -0.17
CA ALA A 122 23.81 2.32 -0.97
C ALA A 122 24.51 3.45 -0.22
N ILE A 123 25.35 4.21 -0.93
CA ILE A 123 26.16 5.28 -0.34
C ILE A 123 25.52 6.62 -0.73
N PRO A 124 24.99 7.40 0.23
CA PRO A 124 24.50 8.74 -0.04
C PRO A 124 25.63 9.70 -0.46
N ALA A 125 25.28 10.81 -1.14
CA ALA A 125 26.26 11.78 -1.60
C ALA A 125 27.12 12.31 -0.42
N ARG A 126 28.44 12.19 -0.55
CA ARG A 126 29.43 12.42 0.52
C ARG A 126 29.55 13.87 1.01
N THR A 127 28.75 14.80 0.48
CA THR A 127 28.81 16.22 0.83
C THR A 127 28.11 16.54 2.15
N ASP A 128 27.23 15.65 2.63
CA ASP A 128 26.57 15.79 3.93
C ASP A 128 27.10 14.72 4.89
N LEU A 129 27.93 15.15 5.85
CA LEU A 129 28.60 14.29 6.83
C LEU A 129 27.61 13.50 7.71
N ARG A 130 26.34 13.92 7.80
CA ARG A 130 25.32 13.22 8.57
C ARG A 130 24.99 11.84 7.97
N TYR A 131 25.15 11.69 6.65
CA TYR A 131 24.92 10.42 5.95
C TYR A 131 26.05 9.39 6.09
N LEU A 132 27.16 9.73 6.77
CA LEU A 132 28.21 8.74 7.09
C LEU A 132 27.73 7.67 8.08
N LYS A 133 26.61 7.91 8.76
CA LYS A 133 25.97 6.95 9.69
C LYS A 133 25.03 5.97 8.97
N LEU A 134 24.71 6.22 7.69
CA LEU A 134 23.72 5.46 6.93
C LEU A 134 24.37 4.69 5.77
N GLY A 135 23.77 3.56 5.42
CA GLY A 135 24.20 2.77 4.29
C GLY A 135 25.59 2.17 4.43
N SER A 136 26.26 1.90 3.30
CA SER A 136 27.60 1.29 3.27
C SER A 136 27.75 0.10 4.25
N HIS A 137 28.79 0.06 5.09
CA HIS A 137 29.00 -0.98 6.12
C HIS A 137 28.36 -0.63 7.48
N THR A 138 27.54 0.42 7.57
CA THR A 138 26.64 0.59 8.73
C THR A 138 25.33 -0.18 8.52
N TRP A 139 24.95 -0.41 7.26
CA TRP A 139 23.70 -1.06 6.81
C TRP A 139 22.42 -0.39 7.31
N LYS A 140 22.55 0.70 8.07
CA LYS A 140 21.44 1.46 8.63
C LYS A 140 20.68 2.15 7.52
N MET A 141 19.37 2.00 7.57
CA MET A 141 18.44 2.67 6.67
C MET A 141 17.87 3.95 7.30
N TYR A 142 17.95 4.08 8.62
CA TYR A 142 17.36 5.19 9.37
C TYR A 142 18.29 5.64 10.51
N GLU A 143 18.31 6.95 10.78
CA GLU A 143 19.02 7.58 11.89
C GLU A 143 18.23 8.82 12.35
N ASP A 144 17.80 8.80 13.61
CA ASP A 144 16.98 9.83 14.30
C ASP A 144 17.80 11.11 14.60
N ASN A 145 19.14 11.05 14.56
CA ASN A 145 20.02 12.22 14.80
C ASN A 145 19.83 12.93 16.18
N GLY A 146 18.95 12.44 17.05
CA GLY A 146 18.98 12.63 18.50
C GLY A 146 18.41 13.94 19.03
N THR A 147 17.43 14.55 18.36
CA THR A 147 16.67 15.67 18.93
C THR A 147 15.27 15.23 19.40
N PRO A 148 14.61 15.94 20.34
CA PRO A 148 13.24 15.60 20.73
C PRO A 148 12.27 15.85 19.57
N ASP A 149 11.79 14.76 18.94
CA ASP A 149 10.62 14.65 18.05
C ASP A 149 10.37 15.82 17.07
N TYR A 150 11.36 16.15 16.22
CA TYR A 150 11.11 16.94 15.00
C TYR A 150 11.26 16.05 13.76
N PRO A 151 10.19 15.49 13.17
CA PRO A 151 10.26 14.52 12.05
C PRO A 151 10.99 14.98 10.77
N THR A 152 11.42 16.25 10.75
CA THR A 152 12.17 16.89 9.65
C THR A 152 13.68 16.74 9.75
N ASP A 153 14.24 16.26 10.87
CA ASP A 153 15.68 16.06 11.05
C ASP A 153 16.14 14.59 10.94
N ASP A 154 15.18 13.66 10.92
CA ASP A 154 15.35 12.25 10.57
C ASP A 154 16.08 12.06 9.24
N LEU A 155 17.00 11.10 9.20
CA LEU A 155 17.73 10.74 7.99
C LEU A 155 17.31 9.36 7.51
N TYR A 156 16.84 9.30 6.27
CA TYR A 156 16.46 8.08 5.57
C TYR A 156 17.45 7.79 4.44
N ASN A 157 17.96 6.57 4.37
CA ASN A 157 18.79 6.13 3.25
C ASN A 157 17.91 5.66 2.07
N THR A 158 17.28 6.60 1.38
CA THR A 158 16.40 6.29 0.23
C THR A 158 17.15 6.17 -1.10
N VAL A 159 18.46 6.43 -1.12
CA VAL A 159 19.29 6.51 -2.34
C VAL A 159 19.23 5.24 -3.18
N GLY A 160 19.26 4.07 -2.55
CA GLY A 160 19.13 2.78 -3.24
C GLY A 160 17.76 2.58 -3.91
N CYS A 161 16.74 3.31 -3.47
CA CYS A 161 15.37 3.19 -3.96
C CYS A 161 15.07 4.17 -5.11
N GLU A 162 15.79 5.30 -5.19
CA GLU A 162 15.47 6.40 -6.11
C GLU A 162 15.55 6.01 -7.59
N GLN A 163 16.39 5.01 -7.92
CA GLN A 163 16.50 4.48 -9.28
C GLN A 163 15.16 3.93 -9.81
N CYS A 164 14.32 3.39 -8.93
CA CYS A 164 13.06 2.76 -9.29
C CYS A 164 11.83 3.59 -8.90
N HIS A 165 11.92 4.35 -7.80
CA HIS A 165 10.78 5.09 -7.25
C HIS A 165 10.86 6.61 -7.45
N GLY A 166 11.96 7.13 -7.99
CA GLY A 166 12.21 8.58 -8.06
C GLY A 166 12.65 9.15 -6.71
N PRO A 167 12.78 10.49 -6.58
CA PRO A 167 13.16 11.12 -5.31
C PRO A 167 12.14 10.80 -4.22
N MET A 168 12.61 10.32 -3.07
CA MET A 168 11.75 9.94 -1.96
C MET A 168 12.25 10.50 -0.62
N PRO A 169 11.36 11.15 0.17
CA PRO A 169 11.73 11.71 1.46
C PRO A 169 11.82 10.66 2.58
N ASN A 170 11.15 9.51 2.44
CA ASN A 170 11.11 8.44 3.45
C ASN A 170 10.75 7.09 2.79
N PHE A 171 10.59 6.04 3.61
CA PHE A 171 10.26 4.68 3.16
C PHE A 171 8.76 4.43 2.94
N ASN A 172 7.88 5.39 3.24
CA ASN A 172 6.44 5.22 3.11
C ASN A 172 5.99 5.44 1.67
N VAL A 173 6.40 4.54 0.79
CA VAL A 173 6.06 4.57 -0.62
C VAL A 173 4.58 4.22 -0.77
N ASN A 174 3.81 5.13 -1.37
CA ASN A 174 2.38 4.93 -1.66
C ASN A 174 1.49 4.63 -0.43
N GLY A 175 1.91 4.95 0.79
CA GLY A 175 1.16 4.68 2.03
C GLY A 175 1.29 3.24 2.55
N ALA A 176 2.18 2.43 1.97
CA ALA A 176 2.32 1.02 2.31
C ALA A 176 2.68 0.77 3.78
N GLN A 177 3.62 1.53 4.36
CA GLN A 177 4.00 1.36 5.77
C GLN A 177 2.83 1.73 6.69
N THR A 178 2.08 2.79 6.35
CA THR A 178 0.87 3.18 7.08
C THR A 178 -0.19 2.06 7.08
N GLU A 179 -0.40 1.41 5.94
CA GLU A 179 -1.33 0.28 5.82
C GLU A 179 -0.89 -0.91 6.68
N ILE A 180 0.39 -1.28 6.62
CA ILE A 180 0.95 -2.39 7.41
C ILE A 180 0.85 -2.11 8.91
N HIS A 181 1.17 -0.89 9.37
CA HIS A 181 1.00 -0.51 10.77
C HIS A 181 -0.46 -0.59 11.23
N GLY A 182 -1.40 -0.15 10.40
CA GLY A 182 -2.83 -0.30 10.67
C GLY A 182 -3.24 -1.77 10.86
N LEU A 183 -2.79 -2.64 9.94
CA LEU A 183 -3.09 -4.08 10.00
C LEU A 183 -2.42 -4.76 11.20
N LEU A 184 -1.15 -4.45 11.50
CA LEU A 184 -0.47 -4.94 12.70
C LEU A 184 -1.24 -4.55 13.95
N ARG A 185 -1.67 -3.29 14.05
CA ARG A 185 -2.43 -2.83 15.20
C ARG A 185 -3.74 -3.62 15.39
N VAL A 186 -4.44 -3.87 14.30
CA VAL A 186 -5.71 -4.63 14.31
C VAL A 186 -5.48 -6.06 14.76
N LEU A 187 -4.46 -6.71 14.19
CA LEU A 187 -4.13 -8.09 14.54
C LEU A 187 -3.66 -8.20 16.00
N TYR A 188 -2.86 -7.24 16.46
CA TYR A 188 -2.47 -7.13 17.86
C TYR A 188 -3.70 -7.03 18.79
N ASP A 189 -4.71 -6.25 18.38
CA ASP A 189 -5.93 -6.06 19.17
C ASP A 189 -6.81 -7.32 19.21
N LEU A 190 -6.78 -8.16 18.17
CA LEU A 190 -7.47 -9.46 18.09
C LEU A 190 -6.76 -10.59 18.84
N LEU A 191 -5.45 -10.53 18.98
CA LEU A 191 -4.68 -11.57 19.63
C LEU A 191 -4.85 -11.53 21.16
N PRO A 192 -4.88 -12.68 21.86
CA PRO A 192 -5.00 -12.72 23.32
C PRO A 192 -3.88 -11.92 24.03
N LYS A 193 -4.21 -10.89 24.83
CA LYS A 193 -3.20 -10.02 25.49
C LYS A 193 -2.92 -10.43 26.94
N ARG A 194 -1.64 -10.50 27.39
CA ARG A 194 -1.26 -10.68 28.82
C ARG A 194 -1.52 -9.38 29.58
N LYS A 195 -2.12 -9.45 30.77
CA LYS A 195 -2.37 -8.26 31.62
C LYS A 195 -1.10 -7.51 32.06
N ASP A 196 0.07 -8.12 31.92
CA ASP A 196 1.37 -7.69 32.41
C ASP A 196 2.44 -7.63 31.30
N ALA A 197 2.06 -7.70 30.02
CA ALA A 197 2.95 -7.43 28.91
C ALA A 197 2.77 -5.97 28.44
N PRO A 198 3.83 -5.13 28.41
CA PRO A 198 3.72 -3.79 27.84
C PRO A 198 3.37 -3.84 26.34
N VAL A 199 2.69 -2.80 25.87
CA VAL A 199 2.36 -2.60 24.44
C VAL A 199 3.69 -2.54 23.67
N GLY A 200 3.92 -3.48 22.75
CA GLY A 200 5.22 -3.66 22.05
C GLY A 200 6.19 -4.63 22.72
N GLY A 201 5.78 -5.34 23.78
CA GLY A 201 6.61 -6.24 24.56
C GLY A 201 6.31 -7.73 24.38
N TRP A 202 5.89 -8.20 23.20
CA TRP A 202 5.77 -9.64 22.93
C TRP A 202 7.16 -10.30 22.77
N LYS A 203 7.96 -10.30 23.84
CA LYS A 203 9.01 -11.31 23.98
C LYS A 203 8.33 -12.58 24.46
N PHE A 204 7.89 -13.43 23.54
CA PHE A 204 7.51 -14.79 23.88
C PHE A 204 8.72 -15.45 24.55
N PRO A 205 8.63 -15.82 25.85
CA PRO A 205 9.78 -16.39 26.55
C PRO A 205 10.21 -17.68 25.83
N ALA A 206 11.53 -17.86 25.71
CA ALA A 206 12.10 -19.06 25.13
C ALA A 206 11.52 -20.30 25.80
N GLY A 207 10.91 -21.20 25.03
CA GLY A 207 10.59 -22.55 25.50
C GLY A 207 9.34 -22.71 26.36
N VAL A 208 8.41 -21.75 26.39
CA VAL A 208 7.07 -21.98 26.97
C VAL A 208 6.14 -22.42 25.84
N ALA A 209 5.44 -23.54 26.03
CA ALA A 209 4.34 -23.96 25.15
C ALA A 209 3.37 -22.79 24.93
N TRP A 210 2.65 -22.79 23.79
CA TRP A 210 1.74 -21.75 23.27
C TRP A 210 0.51 -21.46 24.16
N ALA A 211 0.77 -21.23 25.44
CA ALA A 211 -0.16 -21.23 26.54
C ALA A 211 -0.16 -19.84 27.18
N TYR A 212 -1.35 -19.30 27.35
CA TYR A 212 -1.64 -17.97 27.86
C TYR A 212 -2.21 -18.05 29.28
N SER A 213 -1.72 -17.23 30.22
CA SER A 213 -2.31 -17.11 31.57
C SER A 213 -3.25 -15.90 31.63
N ALA A 214 -4.54 -16.15 31.86
CA ALA A 214 -5.57 -15.11 31.85
C ALA A 214 -5.65 -14.28 33.15
N THR A 215 -5.07 -14.76 34.25
CA THR A 215 -5.23 -14.16 35.58
C THR A 215 -4.05 -14.51 36.48
N ALA A 216 -3.41 -13.50 37.09
CA ALA A 216 -2.39 -13.69 38.12
C ALA A 216 -2.95 -14.27 39.46
N THR A 217 -4.19 -14.75 39.48
CA THR A 217 -4.87 -15.23 40.70
C THR A 217 -5.58 -16.58 40.55
N THR A 218 -5.64 -17.19 39.35
CA THR A 218 -6.12 -18.57 39.18
C THR A 218 -5.28 -19.32 38.16
N SER A 219 -4.85 -20.53 38.53
CA SER A 219 -3.89 -21.40 37.83
C SER A 219 -4.37 -21.96 36.48
N ALA A 220 -5.36 -21.36 35.82
CA ALA A 220 -5.92 -21.86 34.57
C ALA A 220 -5.23 -21.18 33.37
N THR A 221 -4.25 -21.87 32.80
CA THR A 221 -3.61 -21.49 31.54
C THR A 221 -4.54 -21.86 30.37
N ARG A 222 -5.01 -20.88 29.60
CA ARG A 222 -5.74 -21.10 28.34
C ARG A 222 -4.72 -21.37 27.24
N GLN A 223 -4.83 -22.50 26.53
CA GLN A 223 -4.05 -22.72 25.31
C GLN A 223 -4.65 -21.91 24.15
N MET A 224 -3.79 -21.32 23.33
CA MET A 224 -4.22 -20.65 22.09
C MET A 224 -4.82 -21.69 21.14
N THR A 225 -5.84 -21.31 20.37
CA THR A 225 -6.34 -22.16 19.28
C THR A 225 -5.33 -22.24 18.14
N PRO A 226 -5.39 -23.24 17.25
CA PRO A 226 -4.53 -23.29 16.07
C PRO A 226 -4.59 -22.02 15.21
N GLU A 227 -5.76 -21.40 15.10
CA GLU A 227 -5.96 -20.14 14.38
C GLU A 227 -5.22 -18.98 15.06
N GLU A 228 -5.33 -18.86 16.39
CA GLU A 228 -4.59 -17.89 17.19
C GLU A 228 -3.06 -18.08 17.07
N VAL A 229 -2.60 -19.33 17.08
CA VAL A 229 -1.18 -19.70 16.89
C VAL A 229 -0.67 -19.22 15.53
N ASN A 230 -1.39 -19.52 14.47
CA ASN A 230 -1.01 -19.16 13.10
C ASN A 230 -1.06 -17.65 12.87
N ALA A 231 -2.07 -16.98 13.41
CA ALA A 231 -2.22 -15.54 13.30
C ALA A 231 -1.13 -14.79 14.09
N ALA A 232 -0.77 -15.26 15.29
CA ALA A 232 0.34 -14.72 16.06
C ALA A 232 1.68 -14.91 15.36
N TYR A 233 1.89 -16.07 14.71
CA TYR A 233 3.08 -16.28 13.88
C TYR A 233 3.18 -15.26 12.75
N ASN A 234 2.09 -15.01 12.01
CA ASN A 234 2.08 -14.00 10.95
C ASN A 234 2.25 -12.57 11.47
N TYR A 235 1.71 -12.24 12.65
CA TYR A 235 1.96 -10.96 13.31
C TYR A 235 3.46 -10.75 13.53
N LEU A 236 4.11 -11.70 14.22
CA LEU A 236 5.54 -11.63 14.51
C LEU A 236 6.39 -11.65 13.24
N PHE A 237 6.00 -12.46 12.24
CA PHE A 237 6.70 -12.56 10.97
C PHE A 237 6.70 -11.23 10.19
N VAL A 238 5.70 -10.37 10.41
CA VAL A 238 5.68 -9.04 9.78
C VAL A 238 6.33 -8.00 10.68
N GLU A 239 6.05 -8.02 11.98
CA GLU A 239 6.61 -7.05 12.95
C GLU A 239 8.14 -7.18 13.07
N GLN A 240 8.66 -8.40 13.20
CA GLN A 240 10.07 -8.68 13.43
C GLN A 240 10.93 -8.72 12.16
N ASP A 241 10.31 -8.53 10.99
CA ASP A 241 11.05 -8.21 9.77
C ASP A 241 11.67 -6.80 9.85
N LEU A 242 11.12 -5.92 10.69
CA LEU A 242 11.60 -4.56 10.97
C LEU A 242 11.74 -3.63 9.76
N SER A 243 11.25 -4.05 8.58
CA SER A 243 11.20 -3.19 7.40
C SER A 243 9.90 -2.38 7.29
N GLU A 244 8.94 -2.64 8.18
CA GLU A 244 7.59 -2.05 8.16
C GLU A 244 6.86 -2.25 6.81
N GLY A 245 7.20 -3.34 6.11
CA GLY A 245 6.66 -3.67 4.79
C GLY A 245 7.53 -3.20 3.61
N ALA A 246 8.62 -2.48 3.83
CA ALA A 246 9.53 -2.06 2.75
C ALA A 246 10.17 -3.27 2.02
N HIS A 247 10.39 -4.39 2.71
CA HIS A 247 10.88 -5.61 2.06
C HIS A 247 9.83 -6.18 1.10
N ASN A 248 8.56 -6.27 1.51
CA ASN A 248 7.49 -6.88 0.70
C ASN A 248 6.06 -6.52 1.15
N ALA A 249 5.63 -5.29 0.88
CA ALA A 249 4.32 -4.79 1.32
C ALA A 249 3.11 -5.63 0.84
N PRO A 250 3.02 -6.09 -0.44
CA PRO A 250 1.89 -6.91 -0.87
C PRO A 250 1.76 -8.22 -0.08
N TYR A 251 2.90 -8.82 0.27
CA TYR A 251 2.96 -10.07 1.00
C TYR A 251 2.59 -9.88 2.47
N ALA A 252 3.24 -8.92 3.13
CA ALA A 252 2.95 -8.56 4.53
C ALA A 252 1.47 -8.21 4.71
N ARG A 253 0.90 -7.41 3.80
CA ARG A 253 -0.54 -7.06 3.80
C ARG A 253 -1.40 -8.31 3.76
N LYS A 254 -1.12 -9.26 2.86
CA LYS A 254 -1.94 -10.48 2.72
C LYS A 254 -1.83 -11.38 3.94
N LEU A 255 -0.63 -11.57 4.50
CA LEU A 255 -0.42 -12.35 5.73
C LEU A 255 -1.23 -11.79 6.90
N LEU A 256 -1.20 -10.48 7.10
CA LEU A 256 -1.94 -9.82 8.18
C LEU A 256 -3.46 -9.86 7.92
N ALA A 257 -3.90 -9.56 6.70
CA ALA A 257 -5.32 -9.57 6.35
C ALA A 257 -5.96 -10.95 6.58
N ASP A 258 -5.29 -12.03 6.17
CA ASP A 258 -5.80 -13.39 6.39
C ASP A 258 -5.72 -13.83 7.85
N ALA A 259 -4.65 -13.44 8.56
CA ALA A 259 -4.53 -13.69 9.99
C ALA A 259 -5.70 -13.05 10.74
N ILE A 260 -5.98 -11.79 10.46
CA ILE A 260 -7.12 -11.06 11.00
C ILE A 260 -8.44 -11.76 10.62
N LYS A 261 -8.65 -12.11 9.35
CA LYS A 261 -9.83 -12.84 8.86
C LYS A 261 -10.04 -14.16 9.62
N SER A 262 -8.96 -14.86 9.99
CA SER A 262 -9.04 -16.14 10.72
C SER A 262 -9.46 -16.02 12.18
N LEU A 263 -9.19 -14.87 12.82
CA LEU A 263 -9.51 -14.63 14.23
C LEU A 263 -10.86 -13.96 14.43
N ARG A 264 -11.44 -13.38 13.38
CA ARG A 264 -12.76 -12.74 13.47
C ARG A 264 -13.85 -13.79 13.74
N PRO A 265 -14.79 -13.51 14.66
CA PRO A 265 -15.99 -14.32 14.80
C PRO A 265 -16.70 -14.38 13.45
N ARG A 266 -17.10 -15.58 13.01
CA ARG A 266 -18.05 -15.69 11.89
C ARG A 266 -19.36 -15.04 12.36
N PRO A 267 -19.96 -14.12 11.58
CA PRO A 267 -21.21 -13.48 11.98
C PRO A 267 -22.25 -14.53 12.38
N THR A 268 -22.88 -14.33 13.55
CA THR A 268 -24.09 -15.07 13.91
C THR A 268 -25.24 -14.67 12.98
N ALA A 269 -26.37 -15.39 13.01
CA ALA A 269 -27.45 -15.30 12.02
C ALA A 269 -28.13 -13.92 11.82
N ALA A 270 -27.74 -12.87 12.57
CA ALA A 270 -28.11 -11.48 12.29
C ALA A 270 -27.01 -10.82 11.44
N LEU A 271 -27.40 -9.95 10.50
CA LEU A 271 -26.45 -9.28 9.62
C LEU A 271 -25.55 -8.33 10.44
N ALA A 272 -24.39 -8.80 10.89
CA ALA A 272 -23.48 -8.01 11.72
C ALA A 272 -23.09 -6.71 11.00
N GLY A 273 -23.27 -5.57 11.69
CA GLY A 273 -23.09 -4.25 11.10
C GLY A 273 -24.39 -3.56 10.67
N ASP A 274 -25.53 -4.24 10.69
CA ASP A 274 -26.86 -3.62 10.54
C ASP A 274 -27.27 -2.99 11.88
N PHE A 275 -26.96 -1.70 12.05
CA PHE A 275 -27.18 -0.96 13.29
C PHE A 275 -28.53 -0.26 13.33
N ASN A 276 -29.10 0.05 12.16
CA ASN A 276 -30.42 0.69 12.02
C ASN A 276 -31.58 -0.33 11.93
N GLY A 277 -31.29 -1.62 11.75
CA GLY A 277 -32.26 -2.72 11.72
C GLY A 277 -33.05 -2.83 10.42
N ASP A 278 -32.55 -2.29 9.32
CA ASP A 278 -33.22 -2.30 8.01
C ASP A 278 -32.93 -3.57 7.18
N ASN A 279 -32.14 -4.48 7.75
CA ASN A 279 -31.59 -5.70 7.15
C ASN A 279 -30.58 -5.46 6.02
N ARG A 280 -29.94 -4.29 5.97
CA ARG A 280 -28.83 -3.95 5.09
C ARG A 280 -27.66 -3.48 5.94
N VAL A 281 -26.46 -3.57 5.38
CA VAL A 281 -25.30 -2.86 5.94
C VAL A 281 -24.85 -1.89 4.89
N ASP A 282 -25.19 -0.62 5.03
CA ASP A 282 -24.86 0.41 4.06
C ASP A 282 -24.24 1.66 4.72
N PHE A 283 -24.18 2.78 3.99
CA PHE A 283 -23.56 3.98 4.52
C PHE A 283 -24.28 4.53 5.76
N GLU A 284 -25.57 4.24 5.94
CA GLU A 284 -26.30 4.66 7.13
C GLU A 284 -25.72 4.01 8.39
N ASP A 285 -25.47 2.71 8.31
CA ASP A 285 -24.80 1.97 9.37
C ASP A 285 -23.36 2.45 9.58
N LEU A 286 -22.66 2.82 8.49
CA LEU A 286 -21.31 3.35 8.58
C LEU A 286 -21.27 4.65 9.41
N PHE A 287 -22.21 5.57 9.18
CA PHE A 287 -22.22 6.84 9.91
C PHE A 287 -22.60 6.66 11.37
N LEU A 288 -23.49 5.72 11.67
CA LEU A 288 -23.78 5.31 13.05
C LEU A 288 -22.54 4.69 13.72
N PHE A 289 -21.81 3.83 12.99
CA PHE A 289 -20.60 3.17 13.46
C PHE A 289 -19.48 4.15 13.77
N VAL A 290 -19.19 5.08 12.86
CA VAL A 290 -18.14 6.10 13.03
C VAL A 290 -18.39 6.98 14.25
N ALA A 291 -19.64 7.28 14.56
CA ALA A 291 -19.98 8.07 15.75
C ALA A 291 -19.62 7.37 17.06
N ALA A 292 -19.69 6.04 17.09
CA ALA A 292 -19.28 5.23 18.23
C ALA A 292 -17.78 4.88 18.22
N PHE A 293 -17.06 5.16 17.12
CA PHE A 293 -15.66 4.80 16.96
C PHE A 293 -14.76 5.48 17.99
N GLY A 294 -13.89 4.70 18.62
CA GLY A 294 -13.02 5.13 19.72
C GLY A 294 -13.68 5.11 21.10
N THR A 295 -14.97 4.77 21.22
CA THR A 295 -15.61 4.58 22.52
C THR A 295 -15.18 3.27 23.18
N THR A 296 -15.14 3.26 24.51
CA THR A 296 -14.85 2.09 25.35
C THR A 296 -15.99 1.86 26.33
N THR A 297 -16.03 0.72 27.02
CA THR A 297 -17.02 0.46 28.09
C THR A 297 -17.06 1.51 29.20
N ALA A 298 -16.02 2.35 29.32
CA ALA A 298 -15.96 3.47 30.25
C ALA A 298 -16.45 4.81 29.67
N SER A 299 -16.66 4.90 28.35
CA SER A 299 -17.04 6.13 27.66
C SER A 299 -18.54 6.46 27.90
N PRO A 300 -18.89 7.73 28.20
CA PRO A 300 -20.27 8.18 28.17
C PRO A 300 -20.87 7.99 26.77
N GLY A 301 -22.02 7.32 26.66
CA GLY A 301 -22.65 7.02 25.37
C GLY A 301 -22.11 5.76 24.68
N TRP A 302 -21.34 4.91 25.38
CA TRP A 302 -21.00 3.58 24.88
C TRP A 302 -22.23 2.73 24.60
N ASP A 303 -22.24 2.05 23.45
CA ASP A 303 -23.27 1.10 23.05
C ASP A 303 -22.60 -0.18 22.52
N ALA A 304 -22.90 -1.31 23.17
CA ALA A 304 -22.34 -2.61 22.86
C ALA A 304 -22.59 -3.07 21.43
N ARG A 305 -23.63 -2.54 20.75
CA ARG A 305 -23.98 -2.94 19.39
C ARG A 305 -22.87 -2.62 18.40
N TYR A 306 -22.10 -1.56 18.62
CA TYR A 306 -20.99 -1.16 17.74
C TYR A 306 -19.69 -1.92 18.03
N ASP A 307 -19.58 -2.65 19.16
CA ASP A 307 -18.44 -3.52 19.48
C ASP A 307 -18.66 -4.91 18.87
N LEU A 308 -18.58 -4.98 17.54
CA LEU A 308 -18.80 -6.19 16.74
C LEU A 308 -17.85 -7.35 17.11
N SER A 309 -16.69 -7.02 17.67
CA SER A 309 -15.66 -7.96 18.13
C SER A 309 -15.85 -8.42 19.58
N GLY A 310 -16.64 -7.70 20.38
CA GLY A 310 -16.82 -7.94 21.81
C GLY A 310 -15.59 -7.62 22.65
N SER A 311 -14.72 -6.73 22.17
CA SER A 311 -13.44 -6.38 22.81
C SER A 311 -13.58 -5.38 23.97
N GLY A 312 -14.75 -4.77 24.13
CA GLY A 312 -15.03 -3.67 25.05
C GLY A 312 -14.60 -2.30 24.52
N THR A 313 -14.16 -2.21 23.27
CA THR A 313 -13.76 -0.97 22.57
C THR A 313 -14.30 -1.01 21.15
N VAL A 314 -14.94 0.05 20.68
CA VAL A 314 -15.32 0.19 19.27
C VAL A 314 -14.10 0.72 18.51
N GLY A 315 -13.34 -0.18 17.91
CA GLY A 315 -12.04 0.13 17.31
C GLY A 315 -11.89 -0.46 15.92
N TYR A 316 -10.65 -0.48 15.44
CA TYR A 316 -10.36 -0.92 14.07
C TYR A 316 -10.79 -2.36 13.81
N VAL A 317 -10.76 -3.24 14.81
CA VAL A 317 -11.25 -4.62 14.65
C VAL A 317 -12.73 -4.63 14.24
N ASP A 318 -13.56 -3.86 14.93
CA ASP A 318 -14.98 -3.70 14.63
C ASP A 318 -15.19 -3.05 13.26
N TRP A 319 -14.35 -2.08 12.90
CA TRP A 319 -14.38 -1.43 11.58
C TRP A 319 -14.28 -2.43 10.43
N TYR A 320 -13.36 -3.38 10.52
CA TYR A 320 -13.24 -4.35 9.45
C TYR A 320 -14.33 -5.43 9.47
N ILE A 321 -14.87 -5.80 10.64
CA ILE A 321 -16.05 -6.69 10.70
C ILE A 321 -17.24 -6.00 10.03
N PHE A 322 -17.39 -4.70 10.26
CA PHE A 322 -18.38 -3.87 9.58
C PHE A 322 -18.16 -3.86 8.06
N LEU A 323 -16.94 -3.56 7.60
CA LEU A 323 -16.61 -3.56 6.16
C LEU A 323 -16.86 -4.91 5.48
N ASP A 324 -16.56 -6.03 6.13
CA ASP A 324 -16.82 -7.37 5.59
C ASP A 324 -18.31 -7.63 5.32
N ASN A 325 -19.19 -6.89 5.99
CA ASN A 325 -20.64 -6.99 5.84
C ASN A 325 -21.24 -5.86 5.02
N PHE A 326 -20.49 -4.80 4.74
CA PHE A 326 -20.96 -3.67 3.95
C PHE A 326 -21.43 -4.12 2.56
N GLY A 327 -22.60 -3.63 2.17
CA GLY A 327 -23.30 -4.00 0.94
C GLY A 327 -24.11 -5.30 1.02
N LYS A 328 -24.06 -6.06 2.12
CA LYS A 328 -24.89 -7.26 2.28
C LYS A 328 -26.34 -6.90 2.67
N THR A 329 -27.25 -7.83 2.41
CA THR A 329 -28.67 -7.73 2.78
C THR A 329 -29.15 -9.09 3.31
N ALA A 330 -29.95 -9.09 4.38
CA ALA A 330 -30.54 -10.28 4.97
C ALA A 330 -32.08 -10.30 4.81
N GLY A 331 -32.64 -11.31 4.15
CA GLY A 331 -34.09 -11.39 3.93
C GLY A 331 -34.66 -10.22 3.11
N SER A 332 -35.96 -9.96 3.24
CA SER A 332 -36.60 -8.78 2.63
C SER A 332 -36.28 -7.53 3.45
N ALA A 333 -35.46 -6.64 2.90
CA ALA A 333 -35.15 -5.35 3.51
C ALA A 333 -36.44 -4.60 3.86
N ARG A 334 -36.59 -4.19 5.12
CA ARG A 334 -37.70 -3.33 5.52
C ARG A 334 -37.29 -1.91 5.17
N PRO A 335 -38.07 -1.15 4.39
CA PRO A 335 -37.74 0.25 4.18
C PRO A 335 -37.85 0.99 5.52
N VAL A 336 -36.71 1.37 6.10
CA VAL A 336 -36.65 2.32 7.20
C VAL A 336 -36.64 3.71 6.56
N PHE A 337 -37.57 4.57 6.98
CA PHE A 337 -37.59 5.97 6.58
C PHE A 337 -36.52 6.70 7.40
N VAL A 338 -35.41 7.04 6.77
CA VAL A 338 -34.44 7.96 7.34
C VAL A 338 -34.98 9.38 7.19
N GLU A 339 -34.81 10.22 8.21
CA GLU A 339 -35.12 11.64 8.06
C GLU A 339 -34.23 12.25 6.98
N ASP A 340 -34.85 12.94 6.02
CA ASP A 340 -34.12 13.71 5.01
C ASP A 340 -33.17 14.68 5.71
N GLY A 341 -31.88 14.53 5.44
CA GLY A 341 -30.86 15.41 5.99
C GLY A 341 -30.90 16.82 5.39
N ARG A 342 -30.10 17.71 5.97
CA ARG A 342 -29.99 19.13 5.57
C ARG A 342 -29.39 19.36 4.19
N ASN A 343 -28.74 18.35 3.60
CA ASN A 343 -27.94 18.42 2.39
C ASN A 343 -28.75 18.14 1.10
N THR A 344 -29.96 18.69 0.97
CA THR A 344 -30.85 18.44 -0.19
C THR A 344 -30.33 18.99 -1.53
N LYS A 345 -29.32 19.88 -1.50
CA LYS A 345 -28.70 20.49 -2.68
C LYS A 345 -27.25 20.05 -2.91
N VAL A 346 -26.77 19.06 -2.17
CA VAL A 346 -25.39 18.60 -2.29
C VAL A 346 -25.12 18.02 -3.67
N GLY A 347 -23.99 18.38 -4.26
CA GLY A 347 -23.54 17.86 -5.54
C GLY A 347 -22.17 17.20 -5.42
N PHE A 348 -21.93 16.19 -6.25
CA PHE A 348 -20.65 15.48 -6.35
C PHE A 348 -20.15 15.49 -7.79
N ASP A 349 -18.86 15.74 -7.97
CA ASP A 349 -18.20 15.64 -9.27
C ASP A 349 -16.80 15.04 -9.14
N ILE A 350 -16.27 14.65 -10.30
CA ILE A 350 -14.84 14.36 -10.46
C ILE A 350 -14.20 15.61 -11.04
N GLY A 351 -13.32 16.25 -10.28
CA GLY A 351 -12.59 17.42 -10.73
C GLY A 351 -11.79 17.09 -11.99
N GLN A 352 -12.18 17.67 -13.12
CA GLN A 352 -11.53 17.48 -14.43
C GLN A 352 -10.20 18.23 -14.56
N THR A 353 -9.68 18.82 -13.47
CA THR A 353 -8.43 19.58 -13.47
C THR A 353 -7.25 18.65 -13.78
N ALA A 354 -6.98 18.48 -15.09
CA ALA A 354 -5.90 17.75 -15.72
C ALA A 354 -5.33 16.60 -14.90
N LEU A 355 -5.92 15.39 -15.01
CA LEU A 355 -5.45 14.09 -14.47
C LEU A 355 -4.03 14.22 -13.91
N GLN A 356 -3.91 14.58 -12.63
CA GLN A 356 -2.62 15.01 -12.11
C GLN A 356 -1.67 13.84 -12.20
N ALA A 357 -0.65 13.96 -13.04
CA ALA A 357 0.32 12.90 -13.24
C ALA A 357 1.08 12.74 -11.92
N VAL A 358 0.82 11.63 -11.22
CA VAL A 358 1.59 11.25 -10.04
C VAL A 358 2.95 10.75 -10.50
N ASP A 359 2.96 9.95 -11.57
CA ASP A 359 4.15 9.58 -12.32
C ASP A 359 3.75 9.14 -13.75
N ASN A 360 4.62 8.41 -14.45
CA ASN A 360 4.37 7.97 -15.82
C ASN A 360 3.30 6.88 -15.96
N ARG A 361 2.94 6.20 -14.87
CA ARG A 361 1.96 5.09 -14.81
C ARG A 361 0.71 5.46 -14.05
N HIS A 362 0.80 6.40 -13.13
CA HIS A 362 -0.25 6.77 -12.19
C HIS A 362 -0.77 8.18 -12.44
N PHE A 363 -2.07 8.35 -12.32
CA PHE A 363 -2.71 9.66 -12.26
C PHE A 363 -3.73 9.70 -11.14
N ALA A 364 -4.00 10.89 -10.64
CA ALA A 364 -4.98 11.11 -9.61
C ALA A 364 -6.21 11.87 -10.14
N VAL A 365 -7.37 11.54 -9.58
CA VAL A 365 -8.62 12.29 -9.77
C VAL A 365 -9.15 12.74 -8.42
N GLN A 366 -9.70 13.95 -8.36
CA GLN A 366 -10.28 14.49 -7.12
C GLN A 366 -11.78 14.30 -7.12
N VAL A 367 -12.31 13.72 -6.04
CA VAL A 367 -13.75 13.74 -5.73
C VAL A 367 -14.05 15.07 -5.05
N GLN A 368 -14.95 15.86 -5.64
CA GLN A 368 -15.37 17.15 -5.11
C GLN A 368 -16.81 17.09 -4.60
N VAL A 369 -17.09 17.95 -3.62
CA VAL A 369 -18.44 18.20 -3.12
C VAL A 369 -18.80 19.66 -3.29
N SER A 370 -20.06 19.93 -3.60
CA SER A 370 -20.64 21.28 -3.67
C SER A 370 -21.88 21.41 -2.80
N ASN A 371 -22.11 22.61 -2.28
CA ASN A 371 -23.29 22.97 -1.47
C ASN A 371 -23.51 22.08 -0.23
N ALA A 372 -22.43 21.59 0.37
CA ALA A 372 -22.51 20.83 1.62
C ALA A 372 -22.86 21.76 2.79
N ALA A 373 -23.75 21.32 3.66
CA ALA A 373 -24.19 21.99 4.88
C ALA A 373 -24.14 21.00 6.03
N ASP A 374 -23.42 21.34 7.09
CA ASP A 374 -23.31 20.53 8.31
C ASP A 374 -22.84 19.09 8.05
N LEU A 375 -22.02 18.89 7.02
CA LEU A 375 -21.50 17.61 6.56
C LEU A 375 -20.62 16.95 7.62
N ARG A 376 -21.02 15.76 8.05
CA ARG A 376 -20.30 14.92 9.01
C ARG A 376 -19.56 13.78 8.33
N GLY A 377 -20.10 13.25 7.25
CA GLY A 377 -19.47 12.18 6.49
C GLY A 377 -20.07 12.02 5.10
N TYR A 378 -19.34 11.32 4.25
CA TYR A 378 -19.75 11.00 2.89
C TYR A 378 -19.40 9.56 2.51
N GLY A 379 -20.19 9.02 1.59
CA GLY A 379 -19.95 7.79 0.87
C GLY A 379 -20.09 8.06 -0.62
N VAL A 380 -19.12 7.64 -1.43
CA VAL A 380 -19.10 7.87 -2.88
C VAL A 380 -18.79 6.57 -3.60
N THR A 381 -19.63 6.21 -4.56
CA THR A 381 -19.41 5.11 -5.50
C THR A 381 -18.92 5.66 -6.82
N LEU A 382 -17.74 5.24 -7.24
CA LEU A 382 -17.11 5.57 -8.51
C LEU A 382 -17.20 4.38 -9.46
N ALA A 383 -17.65 4.63 -10.69
CA ALA A 383 -17.57 3.66 -11.77
C ALA A 383 -16.43 4.03 -12.73
N TYR A 384 -15.65 3.05 -13.14
CA TYR A 384 -14.51 3.18 -14.05
C TYR A 384 -14.37 1.95 -14.98
N ASN A 385 -13.58 2.04 -16.06
CA ASN A 385 -13.31 0.89 -16.91
C ASN A 385 -12.11 0.06 -16.36
N PRO A 386 -12.32 -1.18 -15.85
CA PRO A 386 -11.24 -1.99 -15.27
C PRO A 386 -10.29 -2.58 -16.32
N GLU A 387 -10.63 -2.55 -17.60
CA GLU A 387 -9.73 -2.95 -18.69
C GLU A 387 -8.68 -1.86 -18.97
N GLU A 388 -9.04 -0.60 -18.74
CA GLU A 388 -8.18 0.56 -18.97
C GLU A 388 -7.40 0.99 -17.72
N LEU A 389 -8.01 0.81 -16.54
CA LEU A 389 -7.51 1.35 -15.28
C LEU A 389 -7.41 0.27 -14.19
N GLU A 390 -6.44 0.45 -13.31
CA GLU A 390 -6.31 -0.26 -12.05
C GLU A 390 -6.36 0.74 -10.90
N PHE A 391 -7.26 0.54 -9.95
CA PHE A 391 -7.26 1.32 -8.71
C PHE A 391 -6.00 1.00 -7.90
N ILE A 392 -5.29 2.03 -7.43
CA ILE A 392 -4.08 1.86 -6.62
C ILE A 392 -4.32 2.24 -5.17
N ARG A 393 -4.87 3.44 -4.92
CA ARG A 393 -5.14 3.93 -3.57
C ARG A 393 -6.08 5.13 -3.57
N VAL A 394 -6.60 5.46 -2.40
CA VAL A 394 -7.30 6.73 -2.13
C VAL A 394 -6.57 7.48 -1.02
N LEU A 395 -6.45 8.78 -1.17
CA LEU A 395 -5.87 9.71 -0.20
C LEU A 395 -6.92 10.77 0.15
N ARG A 396 -6.80 11.39 1.33
CA ARG A 396 -7.58 12.60 1.63
C ARG A 396 -6.96 13.76 0.87
N SER A 397 -7.77 14.55 0.16
CA SER A 397 -7.25 15.68 -0.61
C SER A 397 -6.68 16.77 0.32
N GLU A 398 -5.62 17.43 -0.14
CA GLU A 398 -5.15 18.68 0.48
C GLU A 398 -6.28 19.72 0.43
N GLY A 399 -6.61 20.31 1.59
CA GLY A 399 -7.76 21.21 1.69
C GLY A 399 -9.13 20.52 1.70
N SER A 400 -9.19 19.19 1.95
CA SER A 400 -10.45 18.45 2.09
C SER A 400 -11.45 19.20 2.97
N LEU A 401 -12.72 19.28 2.52
CA LEU A 401 -13.79 19.91 3.31
C LEU A 401 -14.00 19.19 4.65
N VAL A 402 -13.78 17.88 4.65
CA VAL A 402 -13.82 17.02 5.83
C VAL A 402 -12.39 16.92 6.39
N LYS A 403 -12.00 17.88 7.24
CA LYS A 403 -10.67 17.91 7.89
C LYS A 403 -10.67 17.16 9.21
N ALA A 404 -9.83 16.14 9.30
CA ALA A 404 -9.60 15.40 10.53
C ALA A 404 -8.48 16.05 11.36
N GLU A 405 -8.76 17.14 12.08
CA GLU A 405 -7.87 17.51 13.18
C GLU A 405 -8.15 16.60 14.37
N GLY A 406 -7.37 15.52 14.52
CA GLY A 406 -7.39 14.68 15.71
C GLY A 406 -8.16 13.36 15.60
N THR A 407 -8.32 12.75 14.42
CA THR A 407 -8.67 11.33 14.32
C THR A 407 -7.99 10.56 13.19
N LEU A 408 -7.75 9.28 13.49
CA LEU A 408 -6.80 8.33 12.87
C LEU A 408 -7.38 7.51 11.70
N ALA A 409 -8.25 8.06 10.85
CA ALA A 409 -8.78 7.30 9.71
C ALA A 409 -8.31 7.88 8.36
N PRO A 410 -7.62 7.09 7.50
CA PRO A 410 -7.53 7.40 6.08
C PRO A 410 -8.92 7.32 5.44
N VAL A 411 -9.12 7.99 4.30
CA VAL A 411 -10.32 7.77 3.47
C VAL A 411 -10.43 6.27 3.21
N THR A 412 -11.55 5.67 3.57
CA THR A 412 -11.68 4.22 3.52
C THR A 412 -12.19 3.77 2.17
N VAL A 413 -11.52 2.77 1.60
CA VAL A 413 -12.06 1.95 0.52
C VAL A 413 -13.01 0.94 1.14
N VAL A 414 -14.31 1.17 0.95
CA VAL A 414 -15.37 0.32 1.49
C VAL A 414 -15.58 -0.93 0.63
N SER A 415 -15.47 -0.77 -0.71
CA SER A 415 -15.47 -1.88 -1.65
C SER A 415 -14.61 -1.51 -2.87
N ASN A 416 -13.92 -2.49 -3.44
CA ASN A 416 -13.12 -2.34 -4.65
C ASN A 416 -13.35 -3.54 -5.57
N GLU A 417 -14.48 -3.50 -6.27
CA GLU A 417 -14.77 -4.45 -7.33
C GLU A 417 -14.20 -3.94 -8.66
N PRO A 418 -13.82 -4.82 -9.60
CA PRO A 418 -13.40 -4.40 -10.93
C PRO A 418 -14.44 -3.46 -11.57
N GLY A 419 -14.04 -2.21 -11.80
CA GLY A 419 -14.87 -1.18 -12.42
C GLY A 419 -15.81 -0.43 -11.48
N ARG A 420 -15.83 -0.78 -10.19
CA ARG A 420 -16.66 -0.11 -9.18
C ARG A 420 -15.92 0.03 -7.85
N LEU A 421 -15.62 1.26 -7.48
CA LEU A 421 -14.91 1.62 -6.26
C LEU A 421 -15.85 2.38 -5.33
N VAL A 422 -15.99 1.93 -4.09
CA VAL A 422 -16.78 2.59 -3.05
C VAL A 422 -15.82 3.15 -2.02
N ILE A 423 -15.86 4.46 -1.80
CA ILE A 423 -15.05 5.15 -0.78
C ILE A 423 -15.95 5.84 0.23
N ALA A 424 -15.48 5.97 1.47
CA ALA A 424 -16.17 6.73 2.50
C ALA A 424 -15.18 7.41 3.44
N ASP A 425 -15.62 8.52 4.01
CA ASP A 425 -14.92 9.21 5.09
C ASP A 425 -15.93 9.90 5.99
N ALA A 426 -15.61 10.03 7.27
CA ALA A 426 -16.48 10.66 8.25
C ALA A 426 -15.67 11.22 9.43
N VAL A 427 -16.16 12.32 10.00
CA VAL A 427 -15.55 12.95 11.18
C VAL A 427 -16.10 12.30 12.44
N THR A 428 -15.20 11.91 13.33
CA THR A 428 -15.54 11.45 14.68
C THR A 428 -15.89 12.62 15.60
N GLY A 429 -16.75 12.38 16.60
CA GLY A 429 -17.20 13.42 17.54
C GLY A 429 -18.21 14.37 16.90
N ASN A 430 -18.45 15.54 17.51
CA ASN A 430 -19.51 16.49 17.12
C ASN A 430 -19.05 17.53 16.08
N ARG A 431 -18.14 17.19 15.18
CA ARG A 431 -17.61 18.11 14.18
C ARG A 431 -18.29 17.93 12.83
N THR A 432 -18.57 19.05 12.17
CA THR A 432 -19.19 19.10 10.84
C THR A 432 -18.54 20.18 9.99
N ALA A 433 -18.72 20.08 8.66
CA ALA A 433 -18.17 21.01 7.68
C ALA A 433 -19.25 21.54 6.73
N SER A 434 -19.11 22.76 6.22
CA SER A 434 -20.03 23.34 5.24
C SER A 434 -19.26 24.07 4.15
N GLY A 435 -19.77 24.05 2.92
CA GLY A 435 -19.15 24.70 1.78
C GLY A 435 -19.02 23.77 0.57
N SER A 436 -18.07 24.11 -0.30
CA SER A 436 -17.69 23.31 -1.48
C SER A 436 -16.18 23.13 -1.49
N GLY A 437 -15.70 22.00 -1.98
CA GLY A 437 -14.27 21.71 -2.01
C GLY A 437 -13.95 20.24 -2.31
N PRO A 438 -12.66 19.88 -2.36
CA PRO A 438 -12.26 18.51 -2.56
C PRO A 438 -12.57 17.67 -1.31
N LEU A 439 -12.70 16.35 -1.49
CA LEU A 439 -12.89 15.38 -0.42
C LEU A 439 -11.77 14.33 -0.40
N ALA A 440 -11.57 13.66 -1.53
CA ALA A 440 -10.61 12.58 -1.68
C ALA A 440 -9.90 12.65 -3.03
N GLU A 441 -8.69 12.12 -3.06
CA GLU A 441 -7.86 11.95 -4.24
C GLU A 441 -7.71 10.45 -4.52
N VAL A 442 -8.22 10.01 -5.67
CA VAL A 442 -8.21 8.60 -6.08
C VAL A 442 -7.14 8.40 -7.13
N VAL A 443 -6.19 7.51 -6.85
CA VAL A 443 -5.04 7.24 -7.72
C VAL A 443 -5.29 5.97 -8.52
N PHE A 444 -5.20 6.09 -9.84
CA PHE A 444 -5.32 4.98 -10.78
C PHE A 444 -4.01 4.77 -11.54
N GLN A 445 -3.68 3.51 -11.82
CA GLN A 445 -2.68 3.11 -12.79
C GLN A 445 -3.33 2.87 -14.15
N ARG A 446 -2.71 3.34 -15.24
CA ARG A 446 -3.14 3.02 -16.61
C ARG A 446 -2.62 1.63 -17.02
N LYS A 447 -3.50 0.80 -17.59
CA LYS A 447 -3.15 -0.51 -18.19
C LYS A 447 -2.71 -0.39 -19.66
N GLY A 448 -2.71 0.81 -20.22
CA GLY A 448 -2.30 1.10 -21.59
C GLY A 448 -2.33 2.59 -21.94
N VAL A 449 -2.42 2.88 -23.24
CA VAL A 449 -2.62 4.24 -23.75
C VAL A 449 -4.09 4.63 -23.56
N VAL A 450 -4.38 5.23 -22.41
CA VAL A 450 -5.72 5.74 -22.07
C VAL A 450 -5.66 7.26 -22.10
N LEU A 451 -6.35 7.91 -23.03
CA LEU A 451 -6.33 9.38 -23.18
C LEU A 451 -7.41 10.07 -22.35
N SER A 452 -8.63 9.52 -22.41
CA SER A 452 -9.81 10.06 -21.72
C SER A 452 -10.45 8.95 -20.88
N PRO A 453 -9.86 8.58 -19.73
CA PRO A 453 -10.44 7.58 -18.86
C PRO A 453 -11.83 8.05 -18.38
N MET A 454 -12.84 7.21 -18.58
CA MET A 454 -14.18 7.46 -18.05
C MET A 454 -14.23 7.06 -16.57
N ILE A 455 -14.31 8.06 -15.69
CA ILE A 455 -14.54 7.88 -14.26
C ILE A 455 -15.73 8.75 -13.89
N LYS A 456 -16.77 8.15 -13.30
CA LYS A 456 -18.00 8.87 -12.92
C LYS A 456 -18.40 8.56 -11.49
N VAL A 457 -19.04 9.54 -10.84
CA VAL A 457 -19.78 9.29 -9.60
C VAL A 457 -21.09 8.59 -9.97
N GLU A 458 -21.22 7.33 -9.61
CA GLU A 458 -22.42 6.52 -9.84
C GLU A 458 -23.50 6.85 -8.80
N ALA A 459 -23.09 6.97 -7.54
CA ALA A 459 -23.93 7.32 -6.41
C ALA A 459 -23.09 8.00 -5.34
N ALA A 460 -23.70 8.92 -4.61
CA ALA A 460 -23.09 9.47 -3.41
C ALA A 460 -24.14 9.69 -2.33
N GLN A 461 -23.72 9.58 -1.08
CA GLN A 461 -24.56 9.75 0.09
C GLN A 461 -23.79 10.59 1.12
N VAL A 462 -24.50 11.48 1.80
CA VAL A 462 -23.94 12.31 2.86
C VAL A 462 -24.77 12.20 4.13
N SER A 463 -24.08 12.40 5.25
CA SER A 463 -24.68 12.50 6.57
C SER A 463 -24.38 13.85 7.18
N ASP A 464 -25.38 14.49 7.78
CA ASP A 464 -25.21 15.72 8.54
C ASP A 464 -24.90 15.47 10.04
N GLY A 465 -24.71 16.54 10.82
CA GLY A 465 -24.41 16.48 12.25
C GLY A 465 -25.41 15.68 13.08
N ASN A 466 -26.67 15.62 12.64
CA ASN A 466 -27.77 14.92 13.30
C ASN A 466 -28.03 13.52 12.73
N PHE A 467 -27.14 13.01 11.87
CA PHE A 467 -27.32 11.77 11.12
C PHE A 467 -28.45 11.82 10.09
N GLY A 468 -28.94 13.01 9.75
CA GLY A 468 -29.84 13.19 8.62
C GLY A 468 -29.13 12.81 7.33
N MET A 469 -29.81 12.06 6.47
CA MET A 469 -29.19 11.46 5.28
C MET A 469 -29.70 12.13 4.01
N ASN A 470 -28.80 12.41 3.07
CA ASN A 470 -29.17 12.77 1.72
C ASN A 470 -28.46 11.85 0.74
N ARG A 471 -29.25 11.15 -0.07
CA ARG A 471 -28.76 10.32 -1.17
C ARG A 471 -28.85 11.12 -2.46
N THR A 472 -27.74 11.17 -3.18
CA THR A 472 -27.70 11.64 -4.56
C THR A 472 -27.67 10.40 -5.45
N ASN A 473 -28.83 10.08 -6.04
CA ASN A 473 -28.89 9.13 -7.15
C ASN A 473 -28.37 9.88 -8.38
N GLY A 474 -27.47 9.27 -9.16
CA GLY A 474 -26.76 9.89 -10.29
C GLY A 474 -27.65 10.47 -11.40
N ALA A 475 -28.31 11.59 -11.12
CA ALA A 475 -29.05 12.41 -12.07
C ALA A 475 -29.20 13.86 -11.55
N LEU A 476 -28.12 14.48 -11.08
CA LEU A 476 -27.86 15.86 -11.47
C LEU A 476 -26.85 15.74 -12.59
N ALA A 477 -27.30 16.05 -13.80
CA ALA A 477 -26.51 15.98 -15.01
C ALA A 477 -25.17 16.71 -14.81
N ALA A 478 -24.09 15.95 -14.58
CA ALA A 478 -22.97 16.13 -15.48
C ALA A 478 -23.57 15.78 -16.84
N GLU A 479 -23.97 16.82 -17.58
CA GLU A 479 -24.22 16.68 -19.01
C GLU A 479 -23.13 15.74 -19.51
N GLU A 480 -23.52 14.61 -20.09
CA GLU A 480 -22.61 13.75 -20.84
C GLU A 480 -22.17 14.58 -22.05
N THR A 481 -21.40 15.62 -21.77
CA THR A 481 -20.47 16.19 -22.70
C THR A 481 -19.49 15.04 -22.87
N ALA A 482 -19.73 14.26 -23.92
CA ALA A 482 -18.66 13.48 -24.55
C ALA A 482 -17.40 14.34 -24.39
N PRO A 483 -16.35 13.82 -23.70
CA PRO A 483 -15.25 14.64 -23.22
C PRO A 483 -14.86 15.56 -24.36
N THR A 484 -14.99 16.88 -24.16
CA THR A 484 -14.70 17.84 -25.22
C THR A 484 -13.33 17.44 -25.72
N ALA A 485 -13.24 17.01 -26.98
CA ALA A 485 -11.99 16.44 -27.45
C ALA A 485 -10.94 17.53 -27.21
N VAL A 486 -9.94 17.23 -26.38
CA VAL A 486 -8.86 18.16 -26.08
C VAL A 486 -7.67 17.75 -26.92
N TYR A 487 -6.84 18.72 -27.29
CA TYR A 487 -5.54 18.38 -27.82
C TYR A 487 -4.67 17.78 -26.72
N ALA A 488 -4.26 16.53 -26.86
CA ALA A 488 -3.36 15.87 -25.91
C ALA A 488 -2.40 14.91 -26.61
N LEU A 489 -1.20 14.76 -26.05
CA LEU A 489 -0.22 13.74 -26.43
C LEU A 489 0.13 12.90 -25.19
N SER A 490 -0.25 11.63 -25.21
CA SER A 490 0.03 10.70 -24.12
C SER A 490 1.50 10.29 -24.07
N GLN A 491 1.93 9.84 -22.89
CA GLN A 491 3.15 9.06 -22.75
C GLN A 491 2.98 7.72 -23.49
N ASN A 492 3.99 7.31 -24.25
CA ASN A 492 3.97 6.04 -24.96
C ASN A 492 3.91 4.85 -23.98
N PHE A 493 3.22 3.77 -24.36
CA PHE A 493 3.10 2.55 -23.56
C PHE A 493 3.39 1.30 -24.40
N PRO A 494 4.24 0.38 -23.92
CA PRO A 494 5.06 0.48 -22.71
C PRO A 494 6.19 1.53 -22.83
N ASN A 495 6.74 1.99 -21.70
CA ASN A 495 7.97 2.80 -21.65
C ASN A 495 8.75 2.47 -20.35
N PRO A 496 10.00 1.95 -20.42
CA PRO A 496 10.74 1.57 -21.62
C PRO A 496 10.05 0.45 -22.43
N PHE A 497 10.38 0.32 -23.71
CA PHE A 497 9.78 -0.71 -24.59
C PHE A 497 10.81 -1.53 -25.37
N ASN A 498 10.40 -2.75 -25.75
CA ASN A 498 11.13 -3.67 -26.62
C ASN A 498 10.16 -4.63 -27.34
N PRO A 499 10.12 -4.72 -28.69
CA PRO A 499 10.63 -3.78 -29.67
C PRO A 499 9.59 -2.72 -30.07
N ALA A 500 8.34 -2.79 -29.58
CA ALA A 500 7.26 -1.91 -30.00
C ALA A 500 6.58 -1.17 -28.83
N THR A 501 6.07 0.02 -29.12
CA THR A 501 5.26 0.84 -28.22
C THR A 501 4.08 1.45 -28.96
N GLN A 502 3.02 1.75 -28.22
CA GLN A 502 1.90 2.55 -28.70
C GLN A 502 2.05 4.00 -28.22
N ILE A 503 1.64 4.95 -29.05
CA ILE A 503 1.61 6.39 -28.78
C ILE A 503 0.20 6.87 -29.05
N GLY A 504 -0.47 7.38 -28.02
CA GLY A 504 -1.81 7.97 -28.15
C GLY A 504 -1.77 9.48 -28.23
N PHE A 505 -2.69 10.05 -28.99
CA PHE A 505 -2.98 11.47 -29.00
C PHE A 505 -4.47 11.72 -29.23
N SER A 506 -4.98 12.84 -28.75
CA SER A 506 -6.34 13.29 -29.01
C SER A 506 -6.35 14.62 -29.75
N LEU A 507 -7.33 14.81 -30.64
CA LEU A 507 -7.51 16.01 -31.43
C LEU A 507 -8.82 16.66 -31.06
N ALA A 508 -8.78 17.96 -30.72
CA ALA A 508 -9.99 18.71 -30.41
C ALA A 508 -10.89 18.92 -31.62
N GLU A 509 -10.26 19.13 -32.77
CA GLU A 509 -10.90 19.33 -34.06
C GLU A 509 -10.21 18.43 -35.07
N GLU A 510 -10.92 18.04 -36.12
CA GLU A 510 -10.30 17.35 -37.24
C GLU A 510 -9.25 18.24 -37.94
N GLY A 511 -8.23 17.60 -38.50
CA GLY A 511 -7.14 18.35 -39.12
C GLY A 511 -6.01 17.46 -39.59
N ARG A 512 -5.07 18.06 -40.33
CA ARG A 512 -3.82 17.40 -40.71
C ARG A 512 -2.90 17.36 -39.50
N ILE A 513 -2.36 16.18 -39.22
CA ILE A 513 -1.45 15.94 -38.11
C ILE A 513 -0.14 15.35 -38.61
N ARG A 514 0.94 15.70 -37.91
CA ARG A 514 2.26 15.11 -38.13
C ARG A 514 2.83 14.61 -36.80
N LEU A 515 3.06 13.31 -36.69
CA LEU A 515 3.68 12.67 -35.54
C LEU A 515 5.04 12.09 -35.92
N VAL A 516 6.11 12.61 -35.32
CA VAL A 516 7.49 12.33 -35.73
C VAL A 516 8.34 11.90 -34.55
N VAL A 517 9.19 10.90 -34.74
CA VAL A 517 10.20 10.45 -33.77
C VAL A 517 11.56 11.08 -34.10
N TYR A 518 12.25 11.56 -33.07
CA TYR A 518 13.57 12.18 -33.13
C TYR A 518 14.56 11.48 -32.19
N ASN A 519 15.84 11.54 -32.52
CA ASN A 519 16.90 11.23 -31.57
C ASN A 519 17.25 12.46 -30.72
N LEU A 520 18.16 12.32 -29.75
CA LEU A 520 18.60 13.42 -28.88
C LEU A 520 19.33 14.56 -29.61
N LEU A 521 19.81 14.33 -30.83
CA LEU A 521 20.41 15.35 -31.68
C LEU A 521 19.36 16.15 -32.48
N GLY A 522 18.07 15.86 -32.28
CA GLY A 522 16.97 16.49 -33.04
C GLY A 522 16.84 15.99 -34.47
N GLN A 523 17.53 14.91 -34.84
CA GLN A 523 17.41 14.32 -36.18
C GLN A 523 16.15 13.44 -36.24
N VAL A 524 15.41 13.56 -37.35
CA VAL A 524 14.24 12.71 -37.62
C VAL A 524 14.68 11.26 -37.76
N VAL A 525 14.10 10.40 -36.94
CA VAL A 525 14.27 8.95 -37.00
C VAL A 525 13.19 8.34 -37.90
N ARG A 526 11.94 8.76 -37.72
CA ARG A 526 10.80 8.28 -38.51
C ARG A 526 9.58 9.20 -38.35
N ASP A 527 8.91 9.50 -39.47
CA ASP A 527 7.53 10.01 -39.45
C ASP A 527 6.57 8.83 -39.24
N LEU A 528 5.78 8.88 -38.17
CA LEU A 528 4.80 7.84 -37.84
C LEU A 528 3.45 8.12 -38.47
N VAL A 529 3.06 9.39 -38.55
CA VAL A 529 1.85 9.86 -39.23
C VAL A 529 2.12 11.22 -39.86
N ASP A 530 1.62 11.41 -41.08
CA ASP A 530 1.49 12.70 -41.77
C ASP A 530 0.22 12.62 -42.64
N ASP A 531 -0.96 12.72 -42.02
CA ASP A 531 -2.25 12.64 -42.70
C ASP A 531 -3.34 13.45 -42.01
N TYR A 532 -4.57 13.40 -42.57
CA TYR A 532 -5.75 14.00 -41.97
C TYR A 532 -6.42 13.03 -40.99
N ARG A 533 -6.75 13.50 -39.79
CA ARG A 533 -7.44 12.72 -38.76
C ARG A 533 -8.69 13.45 -38.27
N THR A 534 -9.73 12.68 -37.96
CA THR A 534 -10.97 13.18 -37.35
C THR A 534 -10.73 13.62 -35.90
N SER A 535 -11.61 14.45 -35.34
CA SER A 535 -11.58 14.76 -33.91
C SER A 535 -11.74 13.48 -33.06
N GLY A 536 -11.13 13.46 -31.87
CA GLY A 536 -11.17 12.32 -30.95
C GLY A 536 -9.80 11.68 -30.70
N SER A 537 -9.81 10.49 -30.11
CA SER A 537 -8.62 9.75 -29.66
C SER A 537 -8.06 8.84 -30.75
N HIS A 538 -6.74 8.86 -30.93
CA HIS A 538 -6.01 8.05 -31.91
C HIS A 538 -4.80 7.38 -31.24
N THR A 539 -4.43 6.20 -31.76
CA THR A 539 -3.25 5.46 -31.30
C THR A 539 -2.42 4.98 -32.48
N VAL A 540 -1.10 5.13 -32.37
CA VAL A 540 -0.14 4.73 -33.40
C VAL A 540 0.96 3.87 -32.77
N THR A 541 1.35 2.79 -33.45
CA THR A 541 2.42 1.91 -32.99
C THR A 541 3.74 2.29 -33.65
N TRP A 542 4.80 2.41 -32.85
CA TRP A 542 6.17 2.44 -33.33
C TRP A 542 6.88 1.14 -32.97
N ASP A 543 7.47 0.49 -33.97
CA ASP A 543 8.16 -0.81 -33.87
C ASP A 543 9.68 -0.68 -33.64
N GLY A 544 10.14 0.49 -33.18
CA GLY A 544 11.54 0.74 -32.89
C GLY A 544 12.44 0.78 -34.13
N LYS A 545 11.89 1.01 -35.34
CA LYS A 545 12.67 1.13 -36.58
C LYS A 545 12.72 2.56 -37.10
N ASP A 546 13.85 2.91 -37.72
CA ASP A 546 14.03 4.15 -38.47
C ASP A 546 13.32 4.11 -39.84
N ALA A 547 13.40 5.21 -40.60
CA ALA A 547 12.82 5.33 -41.94
C ALA A 547 13.36 4.32 -42.97
N ALA A 548 14.55 3.74 -42.74
CA ALA A 548 15.15 2.71 -43.60
C ALA A 548 14.77 1.28 -43.14
N GLY A 549 13.89 1.14 -42.15
CA GLY A 549 13.47 -0.15 -41.59
C GLY A 549 14.53 -0.79 -40.69
N ARG A 550 15.59 -0.05 -40.31
CA ARG A 550 16.64 -0.55 -39.42
C ARG A 550 16.22 -0.32 -37.98
N ILE A 551 16.49 -1.29 -37.11
CA ILE A 551 16.11 -1.19 -35.71
C ILE A 551 17.06 -0.21 -35.01
N VAL A 552 16.51 0.78 -34.30
CA VAL A 552 17.28 1.83 -33.63
C VAL A 552 18.04 1.31 -32.40
N ALA A 553 19.08 2.01 -31.93
CA ALA A 553 19.83 1.61 -30.74
C ALA A 553 19.02 1.83 -29.45
N SER A 554 19.33 1.09 -28.38
CA SER A 554 18.79 1.38 -27.04
C SER A 554 19.18 2.79 -26.62
N GLY A 555 18.26 3.52 -26.00
CA GLY A 555 18.48 4.92 -25.64
C GLY A 555 17.20 5.73 -25.56
N ILE A 556 17.38 7.04 -25.36
CA ILE A 556 16.28 8.00 -25.25
C ILE A 556 15.96 8.56 -26.64
N TYR A 557 14.67 8.60 -26.96
CA TYR A 557 14.12 9.22 -28.16
C TYR A 557 13.04 10.21 -27.76
N LEU A 558 12.76 11.17 -28.63
CA LEU A 558 11.67 12.13 -28.47
C LEU A 558 10.62 11.86 -29.55
N TYR A 559 9.36 12.13 -29.27
CA TYR A 559 8.34 12.20 -30.31
C TYR A 559 7.53 13.48 -30.16
N ARG A 560 7.19 14.06 -31.30
CA ARG A 560 6.48 15.33 -31.39
C ARG A 560 5.26 15.18 -32.28
N ILE A 561 4.13 15.69 -31.81
CA ILE A 561 2.95 15.89 -32.63
C ILE A 561 2.79 17.35 -32.99
N GLU A 562 2.37 17.62 -34.22
CA GLU A 562 1.85 18.91 -34.69
C GLU A 562 0.45 18.67 -35.25
N ALA A 563 -0.54 19.44 -34.79
CA ALA A 563 -1.91 19.37 -35.27
C ALA A 563 -2.58 20.75 -35.15
N ASN A 564 -2.96 21.38 -36.26
CA ASN A 564 -3.52 22.74 -36.26
C ASN A 564 -2.65 23.74 -35.45
N ARG A 565 -3.15 24.23 -34.30
CA ARG A 565 -2.41 25.11 -33.37
C ARG A 565 -1.74 24.38 -32.20
N PHE A 566 -1.88 23.07 -32.12
CA PHE A 566 -1.32 22.24 -31.07
C PHE A 566 0.04 21.64 -31.47
N SER A 567 1.00 21.72 -30.56
CA SER A 567 2.27 21.02 -30.67
C SER A 567 2.67 20.51 -29.28
N ALA A 568 3.01 19.23 -29.19
CA ALA A 568 3.47 18.62 -27.94
C ALA A 568 4.62 17.67 -28.19
N VAL A 569 5.54 17.57 -27.22
CA VAL A 569 6.72 16.70 -27.26
C VAL A 569 6.73 15.82 -26.02
N ARG A 570 7.10 14.55 -26.19
CA ARG A 570 7.29 13.58 -25.11
C ARG A 570 8.57 12.77 -25.37
N ARG A 571 9.12 12.19 -24.31
CA ARG A 571 10.32 11.32 -24.38
C ARG A 571 9.94 9.85 -24.23
N MET A 572 10.72 8.95 -24.81
CA MET A 572 10.57 7.51 -24.67
C MET A 572 11.94 6.82 -24.57
N VAL A 573 11.96 5.62 -23.98
CA VAL A 573 13.17 4.82 -23.80
C VAL A 573 13.04 3.50 -24.53
N VAL A 574 13.97 3.23 -25.43
CA VAL A 574 14.11 1.95 -26.14
C VAL A 574 15.10 1.09 -25.38
N VAL A 575 14.74 -0.15 -25.06
CA VAL A 575 15.64 -1.16 -24.49
C VAL A 575 15.69 -2.33 -25.46
N LYS A 576 16.88 -2.89 -25.71
CA LYS A 576 17.04 -4.07 -26.55
C LYS A 576 17.66 -5.20 -25.77
#